data_AF-A0A2E2ZFL3-F1
#
_entry.id   AF-A0A2E2ZFL3-F1
#
_cell.length_a   1.000
_cell.length_b   1.000
_cell.length_c   1.000
_cell.angle_alpha   90.00
_cell.angle_beta   90.00
_cell.angle_gamma   90.00
#
_symmetry.space_group_name_H-M   'P 1'
#
loop_
_entity.id
_entity.type
_entity.pdbx_description
1 polymer ?
#
loop_
_entity_poly.entity_id
_entity_poly.type
_entity_poly.pdbx_seq_one_letter_code
_entity_poly.pdbx_strand_id
1 'polypeptide(L)'
;MLLNSFNLILSIVIATCLVILQETMSNMFWLITIDMPVTIGIFLNTYFSNLFLMNLGGAIPIIALIAIGFLVAYLVTKILLIWVNLSKSYAYALAGAAAILAIVLLMPLAFYNLDVLAGGRSFLGKSILVFFGLISGYYFGNSLEKERT
;
A
#
# COMPACT_ATOMS: atom_id res chain seq x y z
N MET A 1 16.69 -17.02 5.73
CA MET A 1 16.82 -15.54 5.66
C MET A 1 16.47 -14.99 4.28
N LEU A 2 17.01 -15.54 3.19
CA LEU A 2 16.80 -15.02 1.83
C LEU A 2 15.33 -15.11 1.36
N LEU A 3 14.63 -16.19 1.71
CA LEU A 3 13.21 -16.41 1.35
C LEU A 3 12.27 -15.40 2.05
N ASN A 4 12.51 -15.13 3.34
CA ASN A 4 11.80 -14.09 4.08
C ASN A 4 12.01 -12.69 3.50
N SER A 5 13.24 -12.35 3.11
CA SER A 5 13.53 -11.07 2.46
C SER A 5 12.85 -10.96 1.09
N PHE A 6 12.81 -12.05 0.33
CA PHE A 6 12.12 -12.10 -0.96
C PHE A 6 10.60 -11.93 -0.79
N ASN A 7 9.98 -12.64 0.15
CA ASN A 7 8.55 -12.54 0.45
C ASN A 7 8.16 -11.13 0.95
N LEU A 8 9.07 -10.46 1.66
CA LEU A 8 8.89 -9.06 2.08
C LEU A 8 8.88 -8.13 0.87
N ILE A 9 9.86 -8.25 -0.03
CA ILE A 9 9.91 -7.46 -1.27
C ILE A 9 8.64 -7.69 -2.10
N LEU A 10 8.21 -8.94 -2.23
CA LEU A 10 7.01 -9.27 -2.99
C LEU A 10 5.74 -8.67 -2.35
N SER A 11 5.63 -8.70 -1.02
CA SER A 11 4.56 -8.01 -0.28
C SER A 11 4.53 -6.50 -0.55
N ILE A 12 5.69 -5.83 -0.56
CA ILE A 12 5.81 -4.40 -0.89
C ILE A 12 5.38 -4.14 -2.34
N VAL A 13 5.81 -4.99 -3.28
CA VAL A 13 5.44 -4.83 -4.70
C VAL A 13 3.94 -5.02 -4.89
N ILE A 14 3.33 -6.00 -4.24
CA ILE A 14 1.87 -6.19 -4.24
C ILE A 14 1.17 -4.94 -3.69
N ALA A 15 1.59 -4.46 -2.52
CA ALA A 15 1.02 -3.27 -1.90
C ALA A 15 1.11 -2.05 -2.82
N THR A 16 2.28 -1.83 -3.42
CA THR A 16 2.53 -0.70 -4.33
C THR A 16 1.64 -0.77 -5.57
N CYS A 17 1.54 -1.94 -6.18
CA CYS A 17 0.68 -2.21 -7.34
C CYS A 17 -0.79 -1.89 -7.03
N LEU A 18 -1.29 -2.39 -5.90
CA LEU A 18 -2.66 -2.18 -5.44
C LEU A 18 -2.96 -0.72 -5.08
N VAL A 19 -2.04 -0.05 -4.38
CA VAL A 19 -2.17 1.37 -4.03
C VAL A 19 -2.25 2.20 -5.30
N ILE A 20 -1.32 2.01 -6.26
CA ILE A 20 -1.31 2.76 -7.53
C ILE A 20 -2.56 2.48 -8.36
N LEU A 21 -3.09 1.26 -8.32
CA LEU A 21 -4.37 0.93 -8.95
C LEU A 21 -5.50 1.77 -8.35
N GLN A 22 -5.60 1.82 -7.03
CA GLN A 22 -6.64 2.60 -6.37
C GLN A 22 -6.50 4.11 -6.60
N GLU A 23 -5.27 4.61 -6.60
CA GLU A 23 -4.97 5.99 -6.94
C GLU A 23 -5.44 6.34 -8.35
N THR A 24 -5.12 5.47 -9.31
CA THR A 24 -5.50 5.65 -10.72
C THR A 24 -7.02 5.59 -10.88
N MET A 25 -7.69 4.63 -10.25
CA MET A 25 -9.16 4.52 -10.25
C MET A 25 -9.82 5.76 -9.67
N SER A 26 -9.35 6.24 -8.52
CA SER A 26 -9.91 7.41 -7.84
C SER A 26 -9.71 8.68 -8.66
N ASN A 27 -8.54 8.82 -9.30
CA ASN A 27 -8.27 9.96 -10.16
C ASN A 27 -9.16 9.94 -11.42
N MET A 28 -9.30 8.77 -12.06
CA MET A 28 -10.17 8.63 -13.24
C MET A 28 -11.63 8.89 -12.91
N PHE A 29 -12.11 8.44 -11.75
CA PHE A 29 -13.46 8.72 -11.30
C PHE A 29 -13.70 10.23 -11.09
N TRP A 30 -12.71 10.93 -10.53
CA TRP A 30 -12.75 12.38 -10.41
C TRP A 30 -12.77 13.08 -11.78
N LEU A 31 -11.95 12.63 -12.74
CA LEU A 31 -11.94 13.16 -14.11
C LEU A 31 -13.29 12.98 -14.82
N ILE A 32 -13.95 11.83 -14.62
CA ILE A 32 -15.29 11.57 -15.15
C ILE A 32 -16.31 12.55 -14.56
N THR A 33 -16.15 12.94 -13.28
CA THR A 33 -17.07 13.87 -12.59
C THR A 33 -17.00 15.29 -13.16
N ILE A 34 -15.88 15.66 -13.81
CA ILE A 34 -15.69 16.97 -14.45
C ILE A 34 -15.78 16.88 -15.98
N ASP A 35 -16.56 15.92 -16.47
CA ASP A 35 -16.88 15.70 -17.89
C ASP A 35 -15.65 15.50 -18.80
N MET A 36 -14.53 15.00 -18.26
CA MET A 36 -13.39 14.61 -19.09
C MET A 36 -13.59 13.23 -19.72
N PRO A 37 -13.22 13.05 -20.99
CA PRO A 37 -13.37 11.77 -21.67
C PRO A 37 -12.35 10.75 -21.14
N VAL A 38 -12.82 9.86 -20.27
CA VAL A 38 -12.02 8.73 -19.77
C VAL A 38 -12.44 7.46 -20.49
N THR A 39 -11.50 6.86 -21.22
CA THR A 39 -11.67 5.56 -21.89
C THR A 39 -10.86 4.48 -21.18
N ILE A 40 -11.23 3.20 -21.39
CA ILE A 40 -10.47 2.06 -20.81
C ILE A 40 -9.00 2.04 -21.25
N GLY A 41 -8.70 2.50 -22.47
CA GLY A 41 -7.33 2.62 -22.97
C GLY A 41 -6.52 3.69 -22.23
N ILE A 42 -7.16 4.80 -21.86
CA ILE A 42 -6.54 5.86 -21.04
C ILE A 42 -6.27 5.32 -19.65
N PHE A 43 -7.24 4.63 -19.04
CA PHE A 43 -7.06 3.99 -17.73
C PHE A 43 -5.84 3.08 -17.69
N LEU A 44 -5.72 2.14 -18.64
CA LEU A 44 -4.60 1.20 -18.69
C LEU A 44 -3.27 1.93 -18.91
N ASN A 45 -3.21 2.88 -19.84
CA ASN A 45 -2.00 3.63 -20.12
C ASN A 45 -1.56 4.43 -18.88
N THR A 46 -2.48 5.16 -18.25
CA THR A 46 -2.19 5.93 -17.03
C THR A 46 -1.77 5.01 -15.89
N TYR A 47 -2.37 3.83 -15.73
CA TYR A 47 -1.97 2.87 -14.69
C TYR A 47 -0.52 2.41 -14.87
N PHE A 48 -0.14 1.94 -16.06
CA PHE A 48 1.24 1.52 -16.34
C PHE A 48 2.23 2.68 -16.28
N SER A 49 1.83 3.86 -16.76
CA SER A 49 2.63 5.08 -16.65
C SER A 49 2.86 5.45 -15.18
N ASN A 50 1.82 5.40 -14.35
CA ASN A 50 1.88 5.67 -12.91
C ASN A 50 2.75 4.66 -12.16
N LEU A 51 2.71 3.38 -12.54
CA LEU A 51 3.62 2.36 -11.98
C LEU A 51 5.10 2.74 -12.15
N PHE A 52 5.45 3.38 -13.27
CA PHE A 52 6.82 3.84 -13.50
C PHE A 52 7.08 5.22 -12.88
N LEU A 53 6.24 6.20 -13.21
CA LEU A 53 6.42 7.59 -12.81
C LEU A 53 6.33 7.79 -11.30
N MET A 54 5.36 7.18 -10.61
CA MET A 54 5.20 7.37 -9.16
C MET A 54 6.29 6.65 -8.34
N ASN A 55 7.04 5.74 -8.97
CA ASN A 55 8.13 5.01 -8.31
C ASN A 55 9.52 5.54 -8.65
N LEU A 56 9.74 6.04 -9.88
CA LEU A 56 11.07 6.48 -10.35
C LEU A 56 11.14 7.96 -10.75
N GLY A 57 10.02 8.59 -11.08
CA GLY A 57 9.95 9.98 -11.55
C GLY A 57 9.25 10.96 -10.59
N GLY A 58 8.69 10.47 -9.48
CA GLY A 58 7.94 11.26 -8.52
C GLY A 58 8.85 11.91 -7.47
N ALA A 59 8.37 13.00 -6.86
CA ALA A 59 9.06 13.65 -5.73
C ALA A 59 9.26 12.69 -4.54
N ILE A 60 8.34 11.74 -4.36
CA ILE A 60 8.41 10.70 -3.32
C ILE A 60 8.14 9.35 -3.99
N PRO A 61 9.13 8.45 -4.04
CA PRO A 61 8.92 7.10 -4.53
C PRO A 61 7.93 6.35 -3.64
N ILE A 62 6.74 6.02 -4.17
CA ILE A 62 5.69 5.34 -3.39
C ILE A 62 6.18 3.99 -2.86
N ILE A 63 6.91 3.24 -3.69
CA ILE A 63 7.51 1.97 -3.26
C ILE A 63 8.44 2.13 -2.06
N ALA A 64 9.23 3.21 -1.99
CA ALA A 64 10.13 3.46 -0.86
C ALA A 64 9.34 3.83 0.38
N LEU A 65 8.29 4.64 0.24
CA LEU A 65 7.41 5.02 1.33
C LEU A 65 6.71 3.80 1.95
N ILE A 66 6.13 2.94 1.11
CA ILE A 66 5.50 1.68 1.55
C ILE A 66 6.55 0.76 2.18
N ALA A 67 7.74 0.64 1.58
CA ALA A 67 8.82 -0.18 2.12
C ALA A 67 9.23 0.24 3.54
N ILE A 68 9.42 1.55 3.77
CA ILE A 68 9.77 2.08 5.09
C ILE A 68 8.62 1.85 6.08
N GLY A 69 7.38 2.15 5.67
CA GLY A 69 6.21 1.91 6.51
C GLY A 69 6.06 0.45 6.93
N PHE A 70 6.26 -0.48 6.00
CA PHE A 70 6.18 -1.92 6.27
C PHE A 70 7.36 -2.38 7.14
N LEU A 71 8.58 -1.90 6.90
CA LEU A 71 9.73 -2.25 7.73
C LEU A 71 9.50 -1.86 9.19
N VAL A 72 9.06 -0.63 9.45
CA VAL A 72 8.79 -0.15 10.81
C VAL A 72 7.64 -0.96 11.44
N ALA A 73 6.51 -1.10 10.75
CA ALA A 73 5.35 -1.81 11.28
C ALA A 73 5.68 -3.29 11.56
N TYR A 74 6.37 -3.97 10.64
CA TYR A 74 6.71 -5.39 10.79
C TYR A 74 7.75 -5.62 11.88
N LEU A 75 8.69 -4.70 12.10
CA LEU A 75 9.61 -4.76 13.24
C LEU A 75 8.84 -4.67 14.57
N VAL A 76 7.92 -3.73 14.68
CA VAL A 76 7.06 -3.60 15.86
C VAL A 76 6.23 -4.86 16.07
N THR A 77 5.59 -5.38 15.03
CA THR A 77 4.80 -6.63 15.09
C THR A 77 5.65 -7.83 15.50
N LYS A 78 6.88 -7.94 15.00
CA LYS A 78 7.80 -9.02 15.38
C LYS A 78 8.10 -8.99 16.87
N ILE A 79 8.27 -7.81 17.47
CA ILE A 79 8.48 -7.65 18.91
C ILE A 79 7.19 -8.00 19.67
N LEU A 80 6.04 -7.51 19.19
CA LEU A 80 4.74 -7.72 19.82
C LEU A 80 4.33 -9.21 19.88
N LEU A 81 4.67 -9.97 18.82
CA LEU A 81 4.44 -11.42 18.75
C LEU A 81 5.25 -12.23 19.78
N ILE A 82 6.22 -11.64 20.48
CA ILE A 82 6.90 -12.29 21.61
C ILE A 82 5.97 -12.32 22.84
N TRP A 83 5.11 -11.31 22.97
CA TRP A 83 4.24 -11.10 24.14
C TRP A 83 2.82 -11.61 23.90
N VAL A 84 2.37 -11.65 22.64
CA VAL A 84 1.01 -12.04 22.26
C VAL A 84 1.05 -13.29 21.41
N ASN A 85 0.24 -14.28 21.80
CA ASN A 85 0.10 -15.53 21.05
C ASN A 85 -0.96 -15.38 19.95
N LEU A 86 -0.59 -14.71 18.85
CA LEU A 86 -1.42 -14.52 17.67
C LEU A 86 -0.77 -15.19 16.44
N SER A 87 -1.58 -15.65 15.48
CA SER A 87 -1.02 -16.18 14.23
C SER A 87 -0.27 -15.07 13.49
N LYS A 88 0.85 -15.45 12.86
CA LYS A 88 1.68 -14.50 12.10
C LYS A 88 0.86 -13.88 10.97
N SER A 89 0.03 -14.67 10.29
CA SER A 89 -0.85 -14.22 9.21
C SER A 89 -1.70 -13.02 9.62
N TYR A 90 -2.41 -13.08 10.75
CA TYR A 90 -3.25 -11.97 11.20
C TYR A 90 -2.43 -10.80 11.76
N ALA A 91 -1.34 -11.07 12.47
CA ALA A 91 -0.49 -10.04 13.04
C ALA A 91 0.13 -9.14 11.96
N TYR A 92 0.71 -9.74 10.90
CA TYR A 92 1.31 -8.99 9.80
C TYR A 92 0.25 -8.36 8.88
N ALA A 93 -0.94 -8.95 8.75
CA ALA A 93 -2.06 -8.34 8.04
C ALA A 93 -2.49 -7.02 8.71
N LEU A 94 -2.69 -7.02 10.03
CA LEU A 94 -3.02 -5.81 10.80
C LEU A 94 -1.89 -4.78 10.74
N ALA A 95 -0.64 -5.23 10.76
CA ALA A 95 0.52 -4.35 10.62
C ALA A 95 0.56 -3.65 9.26
N GLY A 96 0.32 -4.39 8.17
CA GLY A 96 0.25 -3.83 6.81
C GLY A 96 -0.90 -2.83 6.66
N ALA A 97 -2.08 -3.15 7.22
CA ALA A 97 -3.21 -2.24 7.27
C ALA A 97 -2.89 -0.96 8.05
N ALA A 98 -2.27 -1.07 9.23
CA ALA A 98 -1.87 0.06 10.05
C ALA A 98 -0.80 0.92 9.37
N ALA A 99 0.16 0.31 8.66
CA ALA A 99 1.19 1.02 7.91
C ALA A 99 0.58 1.87 6.79
N ILE A 100 -0.32 1.30 5.98
CA ILE A 100 -0.98 2.06 4.91
C ILE A 100 -1.92 3.12 5.50
N LEU A 101 -2.65 2.81 6.58
CA LEU A 101 -3.47 3.80 7.28
C LEU A 101 -2.63 4.99 7.74
N ALA A 102 -1.48 4.72 8.37
CA ALA A 102 -0.55 5.77 8.79
C ALA A 102 -0.05 6.59 7.60
N ILE A 103 0.34 5.96 6.48
CA ILE A 103 0.75 6.66 5.26
C ILE A 103 -0.36 7.60 4.77
N VAL A 104 -1.59 7.10 4.67
CA VAL A 104 -2.74 7.83 4.11
C VAL A 104 -3.23 8.97 5.01
N LEU A 105 -2.98 8.90 6.33
CA LEU A 105 -3.32 9.96 7.28
C LEU A 105 -2.18 10.98 7.45
N LEU A 106 -0.92 10.52 7.48
CA LEU A 106 0.23 11.37 7.73
C LEU A 106 0.69 12.13 6.48
N MET A 107 0.49 11.57 5.29
CA MET A 107 0.94 12.23 4.05
C MET A 107 0.26 13.59 3.82
N PRO A 108 -1.08 13.75 3.91
CA PRO A 108 -1.68 15.07 3.82
C PRO A 108 -1.15 16.02 4.90
N LEU A 109 -0.94 15.53 6.13
CA LEU A 109 -0.43 16.34 7.24
C LEU A 109 1.00 16.84 6.99
N ALA A 110 1.85 16.01 6.37
CA ALA A 110 3.23 16.35 6.04
C ALA A 110 3.37 17.31 4.86
N PHE A 111 2.39 17.35 3.94
CA PHE A 111 2.42 18.16 2.72
C PHE A 111 1.41 19.30 2.72
N TYR A 112 1.15 19.92 3.88
CA TYR A 112 0.25 21.07 4.02
C TYR A 112 -1.17 20.83 3.46
N ASN A 113 -1.72 19.64 3.71
CA ASN A 113 -3.02 19.16 3.20
C ASN A 113 -3.10 19.04 1.67
N LEU A 114 -1.98 18.94 0.97
CA LEU A 114 -1.99 18.51 -0.42
C LEU A 114 -2.33 17.02 -0.47
N ASP A 115 -3.44 16.68 -1.12
CA ASP A 115 -3.80 15.30 -1.43
C ASP A 115 -2.91 14.77 -2.55
N VAL A 116 -1.67 14.40 -2.18
CA VAL A 116 -0.67 13.77 -3.06
C VAL A 116 -1.19 12.44 -3.60
N LEU A 117 -2.01 11.76 -2.80
CA LEU A 117 -2.75 10.54 -3.16
C LEU A 117 -4.22 10.91 -3.44
N ALA A 118 -4.62 10.89 -4.70
CA ALA A 118 -6.00 11.05 -5.14
C ALA A 118 -6.96 10.04 -4.49
N GLY A 119 -6.51 8.80 -4.22
CA GLY A 119 -7.26 7.78 -3.49
C GLY A 119 -7.43 8.12 -2.01
N GLY A 120 -6.61 9.01 -1.46
CA GLY A 120 -6.72 9.51 -0.09
C GLY A 120 -7.80 10.58 0.12
N ARG A 121 -8.39 11.14 -0.94
CA ARG A 121 -9.34 12.28 -0.88
C ARG A 121 -10.68 11.95 -0.23
N SER A 122 -11.10 10.68 -0.30
CA SER A 122 -12.39 10.22 0.21
C SER A 122 -12.21 9.17 1.30
N PHE A 123 -13.14 9.13 2.25
CA PHE A 123 -13.16 8.09 3.29
C PHE A 123 -13.18 6.68 2.72
N LEU A 124 -13.94 6.46 1.64
CA LEU A 124 -14.00 5.18 0.94
C LEU A 124 -12.64 4.78 0.33
N GLY A 125 -11.95 5.73 -0.31
CA GLY A 125 -10.63 5.47 -0.87
C GLY A 125 -9.59 5.13 0.20
N LYS A 126 -9.62 5.81 1.35
CA LYS A 126 -8.77 5.45 2.51
C LYS A 126 -9.04 4.02 2.99
N SER A 127 -10.31 3.63 3.13
CA SER A 127 -10.68 2.26 3.54
C SER A 127 -10.20 1.19 2.56
N ILE A 128 -10.30 1.44 1.25
CA ILE A 128 -9.80 0.51 0.21
C ILE A 128 -8.28 0.37 0.30
N LEU A 129 -7.56 1.48 0.48
CA LEU A 129 -6.10 1.47 0.64
C LEU A 129 -5.67 0.65 1.87
N VAL A 130 -6.37 0.83 3.00
CA VAL A 130 -6.12 0.04 4.23
C VAL A 130 -6.37 -1.44 3.98
N PHE A 131 -7.44 -1.79 3.26
CA PHE A 131 -7.74 -3.17 2.90
C PHE A 131 -6.65 -3.79 2.01
N PHE A 132 -6.08 -3.02 1.08
CA PHE A 132 -4.94 -3.47 0.28
C PHE A 132 -3.68 -3.70 1.12
N GLY A 133 -3.45 -2.86 2.13
CA GLY A 133 -2.39 -3.08 3.12
C GLY A 133 -2.57 -4.37 3.92
N LEU A 134 -3.83 -4.67 4.27
CA LEU A 134 -4.20 -5.92 4.93
C LEU A 134 -3.88 -7.13 4.05
N ILE A 135 -4.29 -7.11 2.76
CA ILE A 135 -4.00 -8.20 1.81
C ILE A 135 -2.50 -8.43 1.66
N SER A 136 -1.72 -7.37 1.46
CA SER A 136 -0.26 -7.50 1.30
C SER A 136 0.42 -8.00 2.58
N GLY A 137 -0.05 -7.57 3.75
CA GLY A 137 0.47 -8.02 5.04
C GLY A 137 0.10 -9.46 5.36
N TYR A 138 -1.11 -9.88 5.01
CA TYR A 138 -1.55 -11.25 5.13
C TYR A 138 -0.71 -12.20 4.26
N TYR A 139 -0.42 -11.79 3.02
CA TYR A 139 0.47 -12.55 2.14
C TYR A 139 1.83 -12.82 2.80
N PHE A 140 2.44 -11.78 3.38
CA PHE A 140 3.73 -11.92 4.07
C PHE A 140 3.63 -12.83 5.32
N GLY A 141 2.62 -12.60 6.16
CA GLY A 141 2.42 -13.39 7.39
C GLY A 141 2.16 -14.87 7.12
N ASN A 142 1.38 -15.19 6.09
CA ASN A 142 1.09 -16.57 5.69
C ASN A 142 2.34 -17.28 5.13
N SER A 143 3.15 -16.58 4.33
CA SER A 143 4.43 -17.12 3.85
C SER A 143 5.38 -17.45 5.02
N LEU A 144 5.40 -16.62 6.07
CA LEU A 144 6.19 -16.88 7.29
C LEU A 144 5.65 -18.03 8.17
N GLU A 145 4.38 -18.38 8.01
CA GLU A 145 3.72 -19.46 8.74
C GLU A 145 3.99 -20.81 8.04
N LYS A 146 3.89 -20.84 6.71
CA LYS A 146 4.23 -22.01 5.88
C LYS A 146 5.70 -22.43 5.98
N GLU A 147 6.62 -21.50 6.20
CA GLU A 147 8.03 -21.84 6.42
C GLU A 147 8.33 -22.50 7.78
N ARG A 148 7.37 -22.49 8.73
CA ARG A 148 7.56 -23.07 10.08
C ARG A 148 7.03 -24.51 10.19
N THR A 149 6.12 -24.92 9.30
CA THR A 149 5.58 -26.28 9.18
C THR A 149 6.44 -27.11 8.24
#